data_AF-A0AA96SBT4-F1
#
_entry.id   AF-A0AA96SBT4-F1
#
_cell.length_a   1.000
_cell.length_b   1.000
_cell.length_c   1.000
_cell.angle_alpha   90.00
_cell.angle_beta   90.00
_cell.angle_gamma   90.00
#
_symmetry.space_group_name_H-M   'P 1'
#
loop_
_entity.id
_entity.type
_entity.pdbx_description
1 polymer ?
#
loop_
_entity_poly.entity_id
_entity_poly.type
_entity_poly.pdbx_seq_one_letter_code
_entity_poly.pdbx_strand_id
1 'polypeptide(L)'
;MKAENSHSIFSSGLRTVRIEKGLSQTGVCKALGLSTSALSSYEQGQRHPTINGLKILADFYNVTTDWLIGRDEYKPTKNDLVIQDPKLNYWYNDLSNASEEDWRKLRQLWEALKEK
;
A
#
# COMPACT_ATOMS: atom_id res chain seq x y z
N MET A 1 -4.43 -24.91 -28.63
CA MET A 1 -4.61 -24.90 -27.16
C MET A 1 -4.29 -23.49 -26.68
N LYS A 2 -5.28 -22.75 -26.17
CA LYS A 2 -5.05 -21.40 -25.62
C LYS A 2 -4.55 -21.60 -24.19
N ALA A 3 -3.37 -21.06 -23.88
CA ALA A 3 -2.80 -21.13 -22.53
C ALA A 3 -3.78 -20.49 -21.54
N GLU A 4 -4.14 -21.24 -20.50
CA GLU A 4 -4.96 -20.75 -19.39
C GLU A 4 -4.20 -19.63 -18.67
N ASN A 5 -4.82 -18.44 -18.59
CA ASN A 5 -4.29 -17.27 -17.91
C ASN A 5 -4.12 -17.57 -16.41
N SER A 6 -2.91 -17.93 -16.00
CA SER A 6 -2.52 -17.92 -14.59
C SER A 6 -2.08 -16.50 -14.23
N HIS A 7 -3.00 -15.70 -13.67
CA HIS A 7 -2.64 -14.39 -13.11
C HIS A 7 -1.71 -14.60 -11.92
N SER A 8 -0.46 -14.15 -12.04
CA SER A 8 0.47 -14.17 -10.91
C SER A 8 -0.01 -13.21 -9.82
N ILE A 9 0.28 -13.54 -8.56
CA ILE A 9 -0.01 -12.70 -7.39
C ILE A 9 0.52 -11.27 -7.61
N PHE A 10 1.70 -11.15 -8.22
CA PHE A 10 2.28 -9.87 -8.64
C PHE A 10 1.40 -9.08 -9.62
N SER A 11 0.96 -9.73 -10.71
CA SER A 11 0.12 -9.07 -11.73
C SER A 11 -1.19 -8.54 -11.14
N SER A 12 -1.78 -9.31 -10.22
CA SER A 12 -2.98 -8.94 -9.48
C SER A 12 -2.71 -7.77 -8.53
N GLY A 13 -1.67 -7.85 -7.68
CA GLY A 13 -1.31 -6.80 -6.74
C GLY A 13 -0.99 -5.47 -7.40
N LEU A 14 -0.23 -5.50 -8.50
CA LEU A 14 0.10 -4.30 -9.28
C LEU A 14 -1.15 -3.64 -9.89
N ARG A 15 -2.06 -4.43 -10.44
CA ARG A 15 -3.32 -3.91 -10.98
C ARG A 15 -4.21 -3.34 -9.89
N THR A 16 -4.32 -4.03 -8.75
CA THR A 16 -5.13 -3.63 -7.61
C THR A 16 -4.68 -2.28 -7.07
N VAL A 17 -3.40 -2.12 -6.72
CA VAL A 17 -2.91 -0.85 -6.16
C VAL A 17 -3.07 0.32 -7.12
N ARG A 18 -2.90 0.08 -8.44
CA ARG A 18 -3.14 1.12 -9.43
C ARG A 18 -4.59 1.59 -9.43
N ILE A 19 -5.54 0.65 -9.36
CA ILE A 19 -6.97 0.95 -9.35
C ILE A 19 -7.37 1.65 -8.04
N GLU A 20 -6.86 1.19 -6.90
CA GLU A 20 -7.12 1.80 -5.59
C GLU A 20 -6.62 3.25 -5.51
N LYS A 21 -5.50 3.56 -6.17
CA LYS A 21 -4.97 4.92 -6.28
C LYS A 21 -5.67 5.76 -7.36
N GLY A 22 -6.67 5.21 -8.07
CA GLY A 22 -7.42 5.92 -9.11
C GLY A 22 -6.59 6.26 -10.35
N LEU A 23 -5.50 5.54 -10.61
CA LEU A 23 -4.56 5.87 -11.67
C LEU A 23 -4.85 5.08 -12.96
N SER A 24 -4.74 5.75 -14.11
CA SER A 24 -4.75 5.09 -15.41
C SER A 24 -3.38 4.48 -15.72
N GLN A 25 -3.34 3.43 -16.55
CA GLN A 25 -2.06 2.86 -17.01
C GLN A 25 -1.20 3.92 -17.71
N THR A 26 -1.81 4.79 -18.51
CA THR A 26 -1.14 5.90 -19.19
C THR A 26 -0.56 6.92 -18.21
N GLY A 27 -1.27 7.23 -17.12
CA GLY A 27 -0.81 8.15 -16.08
C GLY A 27 0.41 7.61 -15.34
N VAL A 28 0.38 6.34 -14.95
CA VAL A 28 1.52 5.65 -14.32
C VAL A 28 2.72 5.62 -15.27
N CYS A 29 2.49 5.25 -16.53
CA CYS A 29 3.54 5.18 -17.54
C CYS A 29 4.22 6.53 -17.77
N LYS A 30 3.44 7.61 -17.82
CA LYS A 30 3.96 8.98 -17.93
C LYS A 30 4.79 9.38 -16.72
N ALA A 31 4.36 9.01 -15.51
CA ALA A 31 5.08 9.33 -14.27
C ALA A 31 6.40 8.55 -14.14
N LEU A 32 6.43 7.30 -14.60
CA LEU A 32 7.57 6.38 -14.44
C LEU A 32 8.47 6.26 -15.67
N GLY A 33 8.14 6.93 -16.77
CA GLY A 33 8.86 6.77 -18.04
C GLY A 33 8.76 5.35 -18.63
N LEU A 34 7.68 4.64 -18.32
CA LEU A 34 7.42 3.29 -18.84
C LEU A 34 6.58 3.35 -20.13
N SER A 35 6.67 2.32 -20.97
CA SER A 35 5.69 2.15 -22.04
C SER A 35 4.39 1.56 -21.48
N THR A 36 3.26 1.97 -22.04
CA THR A 36 1.94 1.40 -21.72
C THR A 36 1.88 -0.11 -21.98
N SER A 37 2.58 -0.58 -23.02
CA SER A 37 2.71 -2.00 -23.31
C SER A 37 3.46 -2.77 -22.21
N ALA A 38 4.47 -2.17 -21.59
CA ALA A 38 5.22 -2.80 -20.50
C ALA A 38 4.34 -2.95 -19.27
N LEU A 39 3.68 -1.88 -18.83
CA LEU A 39 2.79 -1.93 -17.66
C LEU A 39 1.61 -2.88 -17.88
N SER A 40 1.00 -2.85 -19.07
CA SER A 40 -0.07 -3.80 -19.43
C SER A 40 0.42 -5.25 -19.39
N SER A 41 1.62 -5.52 -19.92
CA SER A 41 2.22 -6.86 -19.87
C SER A 41 2.48 -7.33 -18.42
N TYR A 42 2.83 -6.42 -17.51
CA TYR A 42 3.01 -6.73 -16.10
C TYR A 42 1.68 -7.05 -15.43
N GLU A 43 0.65 -6.23 -15.64
CA GLU A 43 -0.70 -6.43 -15.07
C GLU A 43 -1.42 -7.66 -15.64
N GLN A 44 -1.04 -8.12 -16.84
CA GLN A 44 -1.54 -9.35 -17.45
C GLN A 44 -0.69 -10.59 -17.09
N GLY A 45 0.38 -10.43 -16.31
CA GLY A 45 1.28 -11.52 -15.95
C GLY A 45 2.11 -12.09 -17.11
N GLN A 46 2.19 -11.38 -18.24
CA GLN A 46 2.93 -11.82 -19.43
C GLN A 46 4.44 -11.57 -19.28
N ARG A 47 4.80 -10.55 -18.51
CA ARG A 47 6.20 -10.18 -18.22
C ARG A 47 6.32 -9.75 -16.76
N HIS A 48 7.54 -9.79 -16.25
CA HIS A 48 7.89 -9.22 -14.94
C HIS A 48 8.85 -8.03 -15.12
N PRO A 49 8.80 -7.03 -14.22
CA PRO A 49 9.82 -5.99 -14.18
C PRO A 49 11.15 -6.57 -13.69
N THR A 50 12.24 -5.82 -13.92
CA THR A 50 13.50 -6.09 -13.22
C THR A 50 13.37 -5.79 -11.73
N ILE A 51 14.34 -6.22 -10.92
CA ILE A 51 14.36 -5.88 -9.48
C ILE A 51 14.28 -4.37 -9.25
N ASN A 52 15.00 -3.58 -10.07
CA ASN A 52 14.94 -2.11 -9.98
C ASN A 52 13.57 -1.58 -10.39
N GLY A 53 12.95 -2.14 -11.44
CA GLY A 53 11.59 -1.78 -11.85
C GLY A 53 10.56 -2.09 -10.76
N LEU A 54 10.71 -3.23 -10.07
CA LEU A 54 9.84 -3.59 -8.95
C LEU A 54 9.95 -2.59 -7.80
N LYS A 55 11.17 -2.17 -7.43
CA LYS A 55 11.41 -1.14 -6.40
C LYS A 55 10.76 0.19 -6.79
N ILE A 56 10.98 0.65 -8.02
CA ILE A 56 10.38 1.90 -8.53
C ILE A 56 8.86 1.85 -8.46
N LEU A 57 8.23 0.72 -8.83
CA LEU A 57 6.79 0.54 -8.72
C LEU A 57 6.33 0.57 -7.26
N ALA A 58 7.04 -0.11 -6.37
CA ALA A 58 6.75 -0.13 -4.94
C ALA A 58 6.80 1.28 -4.32
N ASP A 59 7.88 2.01 -4.59
CA ASP A 59 8.08 3.38 -4.13
C ASP A 59 7.00 4.33 -4.68
N PHE A 60 6.68 4.21 -5.97
CA PHE A 60 5.65 5.03 -6.63
C PHE A 60 4.26 4.84 -6.03
N TYR A 61 3.90 3.60 -5.70
CA TYR A 61 2.61 3.31 -5.08
C TYR A 61 2.62 3.44 -3.55
N ASN A 62 3.78 3.73 -2.96
CA ASN A 62 4.01 3.78 -1.52
C ASN A 62 3.57 2.47 -0.82
N VAL A 63 4.06 1.35 -1.34
CA VAL A 63 3.86 -0.01 -0.82
C VAL A 63 5.20 -0.74 -0.78
N THR A 64 5.29 -1.88 -0.09
CA THR A 64 6.52 -2.71 -0.12
C THR A 64 6.57 -3.58 -1.37
N THR A 65 7.78 -4.00 -1.76
CA THR A 65 7.96 -5.01 -2.81
C THR A 65 7.28 -6.33 -2.45
N ASP A 66 7.32 -6.70 -1.17
CA ASP A 66 6.72 -7.90 -0.60
C ASP A 66 5.19 -7.88 -0.68
N TRP A 67 4.57 -6.71 -0.50
CA TRP A 67 3.14 -6.52 -0.75
C TRP A 67 2.81 -6.73 -2.23
N LEU A 68 3.59 -6.13 -3.14
CA LEU A 68 3.34 -6.25 -4.58
C LEU A 68 3.41 -7.69 -5.06
N ILE A 69 4.32 -8.51 -4.53
CA ILE A 69 4.47 -9.93 -4.89
C ILE A 69 3.63 -10.87 -4.00
N GLY A 70 2.86 -10.32 -3.07
CA GLY A 70 1.98 -11.01 -2.12
C GLY A 70 2.69 -12.00 -1.20
N ARG A 71 3.88 -11.61 -0.70
CA ARG A 71 4.59 -12.33 0.36
C ARG A 71 4.01 -12.02 1.75
N ASP A 72 3.46 -10.82 1.92
CA ASP A 72 2.83 -10.41 3.17
C ASP A 72 1.30 -10.33 3.00
N GLU A 73 0.56 -11.09 3.82
CA GLU A 73 -0.70 -10.55 4.34
C GLU A 73 -0.32 -9.23 5.03
N TYR A 74 -0.77 -8.08 4.53
CA TYR A 74 -0.38 -6.77 5.03
C TYR A 74 -0.42 -6.73 6.57
N LYS A 75 0.76 -6.77 7.20
CA LYS A 75 0.95 -6.54 8.63
C LYS A 75 1.67 -5.20 8.74
N PRO A 76 0.98 -4.11 9.12
CA PRO A 76 1.65 -2.84 9.30
C PRO A 76 2.80 -3.03 10.28
N THR A 77 4.02 -2.76 9.82
CA THR A 77 5.21 -2.81 10.65
C THR A 77 5.28 -1.53 11.48
N LYS A 78 6.07 -1.52 12.56
CA LYS A 78 6.25 -0.32 13.41
C LYS A 78 6.68 0.94 12.62
N ASN A 79 7.30 0.78 11.45
CA ASN A 79 7.69 1.89 10.56
C ASN A 79 6.55 2.41 9.67
N ASP A 80 5.49 1.63 9.43
CA ASP A 80 4.33 2.08 8.65
C ASP A 80 3.40 3.00 9.46
N LEU A 81 3.60 3.03 10.79
CA LEU A 81 2.93 3.93 11.72
C LEU A 81 3.69 5.25 11.91
N VAL A 82 4.73 5.54 11.10
CA VAL A 82 5.36 6.86 11.09
C VAL A 82 4.34 7.87 10.56
N ILE A 83 3.59 8.41 11.49
CA ILE A 83 2.66 9.51 11.32
C ILE A 83 3.47 10.69 10.77
N GLN A 84 3.30 11.00 9.47
CA GLN A 84 3.97 12.14 8.82
C GLN A 84 3.37 13.50 9.26
N ASP A 85 2.34 13.48 10.11
CA ASP A 85 1.80 14.68 10.76
C ASP A 85 2.59 14.97 12.06
N PRO A 86 3.39 16.05 12.12
CA PRO A 86 4.19 16.39 13.29
C PRO A 86 3.37 16.57 14.58
N LYS A 87 2.10 17.00 14.49
CA LYS A 87 1.23 17.13 15.67
C LYS A 87 0.79 15.79 16.22
N LEU A 88 0.50 14.85 15.34
CA LEU A 88 0.01 13.54 15.75
C LEU A 88 1.14 12.64 16.28
N ASN A 89 2.40 12.88 15.88
CA ASN A 89 3.58 12.26 16.50
C ASN A 89 3.80 12.71 17.96
N TYR A 90 3.54 13.99 18.28
CA TYR A 90 3.54 14.46 19.68
C TYR A 90 2.44 13.76 20.48
N TRP A 91 1.24 13.67 19.90
CA TRP A 91 0.09 13.04 20.53
C TRP A 91 0.30 11.54 20.81
N TYR A 92 0.98 10.82 19.91
CA TYR A 92 1.31 9.41 20.10
C TYR A 92 2.27 9.18 21.27
N ASN A 93 3.31 10.01 21.40
CA ASN A 93 4.25 9.92 22.52
C ASN A 93 3.60 10.30 23.86
N ASP A 94 2.70 11.26 23.86
CA ASP A 94 1.96 11.69 25.05
C ASP A 94 0.97 10.60 25.50
N LEU A 95 0.17 10.06 24.57
CA LEU A 95 -0.73 8.92 24.84
C LEU A 95 0.02 7.70 25.35
N SER A 96 1.17 7.37 24.77
CA SER A 96 1.98 6.22 25.20
C SER A 96 2.45 6.33 26.66
N ASN A 97 2.49 7.56 27.20
CA ASN A 97 2.81 7.84 28.60
C ASN A 97 1.58 8.22 29.45
N ALA A 98 0.37 8.19 28.89
CA ALA A 98 -0.85 8.56 29.58
C ALA A 98 -1.24 7.53 30.65
N SER A 99 -1.94 8.01 31.70
CA SER A 99 -2.38 7.17 32.80
C SER A 99 -3.49 6.19 32.38
N GLU A 100 -3.66 5.10 33.11
CA GLU A 100 -4.76 4.14 32.90
C GLU A 100 -6.15 4.80 32.88
N GLU A 101 -6.34 5.86 33.68
CA GLU A 101 -7.60 6.61 33.72
C GLU A 101 -7.86 7.41 32.44
N ASP A 102 -6.81 7.96 31.83
CA ASP A 102 -6.92 8.71 30.59
C ASP A 102 -7.19 7.78 29.40
N TRP A 103 -6.56 6.60 29.39
CA TRP A 103 -6.86 5.53 28.44
C TRP A 103 -8.31 5.04 28.55
N ARG A 104 -8.84 4.94 29.78
CA ARG A 104 -10.24 4.57 30.02
C ARG A 104 -11.21 5.60 29.42
N LYS A 105 -10.95 6.89 29.63
CA LYS A 105 -11.77 7.97 29.05
C LYS A 105 -11.69 8.00 27.53
N LEU A 106 -10.50 7.84 26.96
CA LEU A 106 -10.32 7.80 25.51
C LEU A 106 -11.11 6.63 24.89
N ARG A 107 -11.07 5.46 25.53
CA ARG A 107 -11.84 4.30 25.10
C ARG A 107 -13.35 4.56 25.13
N GLN A 108 -13.86 5.17 26.21
CA GLN A 108 -15.27 5.55 26.30
C GLN A 108 -15.69 6.55 25.21
N LEU A 109 -14.87 7.57 24.96
CA LEU A 109 -15.12 8.55 23.91
C LEU A 109 -15.12 7.92 22.51
N TRP A 110 -14.17 7.01 22.26
CA TRP A 110 -14.04 6.33 20.98
C TRP A 110 -15.23 5.43 20.66
N GLU A 111 -15.73 4.67 21.63
CA GLU A 111 -16.95 3.87 21.45
C GLU A 111 -18.16 4.76 21.18
N ALA A 112 -18.30 5.87 21.90
CA ALA A 112 -19.39 6.83 21.67
C ALA A 112 -19.35 7.49 20.27
N LEU A 113 -18.17 7.61 19.66
CA LEU A 113 -18.00 8.13 18.29
C LEU A 113 -18.36 7.11 17.22
N LYS A 114 -18.21 5.81 17.49
CA LYS A 114 -18.57 4.73 16.56
C LYS A 114 -20.06 4.44 16.49
N GLU A 115 -20.78 4.76 17.57
CA GLU A 115 -22.23 4.57 17.67
C GLU A 115 -23.05 5.73 17.06
N LYS A 116 -22.39 6.69 16.39
CA LYS A 116 -23.01 7.77 15.62
C LYS A 116 -22.70 7.65 14.14
#